data_AF-A0A7C1JVY2-F1
#
_entry.id   AF-A0A7C1JVY2-F1
#
_cell.length_a   1.000
_cell.length_b   1.000
_cell.length_c   1.000
_cell.angle_alpha   90.00
_cell.angle_beta   90.00
_cell.angle_gamma   90.00
#
_symmetry.space_group_name_H-M   'P 1'
#
loop_
_entity.id
_entity.type
_entity.pdbx_description
1 polymer ?
#
loop_
_entity_poly.entity_id
_entity_poly.type
_entity_poly.pdbx_seq_one_letter_code
_entity_poly.pdbx_strand_id
1 'polypeptide(L)'
;MSEYVTLEQLEEQIAQLPPHEQLKLVAYISKRLSELTLPETAEEYQRRQYRTRIEKFLKLSDEMAAETLSEVDSAEDIRQIREERTAQL
;
A
#
# COMPACT_ATOMS: atom_id res chain seq x y z
N MET A 1 -38.62 8.26 22.98
CA MET A 1 -38.94 6.82 22.90
C MET A 1 -38.22 6.30 21.69
N SER A 2 -37.22 5.42 21.87
CA SER A 2 -36.49 4.83 20.75
C SER A 2 -37.40 3.78 20.12
N GLU A 3 -38.14 4.17 19.08
CA GLU A 3 -38.91 3.26 18.24
C GLU A 3 -37.90 2.37 17.50
N TYR A 4 -37.57 1.24 18.11
CA TYR A 4 -36.82 0.19 17.45
C TYR A 4 -37.75 -0.44 16.41
N VAL A 5 -37.64 0.02 15.17
CA VAL A 5 -38.25 -0.64 14.01
C VAL A 5 -37.45 -1.91 13.75
N THR A 6 -38.11 -3.06 13.68
CA THR A 6 -37.43 -4.32 13.36
C THR A 6 -37.03 -4.35 11.88
N LEU A 7 -36.06 -5.20 11.53
CA LEU A 7 -35.65 -5.33 10.13
C LEU A 7 -36.82 -5.76 9.23
N GLU A 8 -37.70 -6.65 9.72
CA GLU A 8 -38.86 -7.09 8.94
C GLU A 8 -39.84 -5.92 8.68
N GLN A 9 -40.07 -5.06 9.67
CA GLN A 9 -40.93 -3.89 9.52
C GLN A 9 -40.35 -2.86 8.55
N LEU A 10 -39.02 -2.72 8.53
CA LEU A 10 -38.34 -1.84 7.58
C LEU A 10 -38.45 -2.38 6.15
N GLU A 11 -38.32 -3.69 5.96
CA GLU A 11 -38.50 -4.33 4.65
C GLU A 11 -39.93 -4.15 4.12
N GLU A 12 -40.95 -4.31 4.96
CA GLU A 12 -42.34 -4.05 4.58
C GLU A 12 -42.58 -2.59 4.17
N GLN A 13 -41.96 -1.63 4.87
CA GLN A 13 -42.04 -0.21 4.52
C GLN A 13 -41.31 0.12 3.21
N ILE A 14 -40.17 -0.50 2.96
CA ILE A 14 -39.40 -0.33 1.72
C ILE A 14 -40.16 -0.94 0.54
N ALA A 15 -40.83 -2.08 0.74
CA ALA A 15 -41.62 -2.75 -0.29
C ALA A 15 -42.80 -1.89 -0.79
N GLN A 16 -43.31 -0.96 0.03
CA GLN A 16 -44.36 -0.02 -0.36
C GLN A 16 -43.84 1.17 -1.19
N LEU A 17 -42.53 1.40 -1.23
CA LEU A 17 -41.94 2.48 -2.01
C LEU A 17 -41.82 2.12 -3.49
N PRO A 18 -41.94 3.09 -4.41
CA PRO A 18 -41.64 2.88 -5.82
C PRO A 18 -40.18 2.42 -6.03
N PRO A 19 -39.88 1.63 -7.07
CA PRO A 19 -38.53 1.08 -7.29
C PRO A 19 -37.42 2.13 -7.34
N HIS A 20 -37.71 3.33 -7.86
CA HIS A 20 -36.74 4.42 -7.94
C HIS A 20 -36.37 5.00 -6.56
N GLU A 21 -37.29 4.99 -5.60
CA GLU A 21 -37.03 5.45 -4.23
C GLU A 21 -36.28 4.39 -3.42
N GLN A 22 -36.56 3.12 -3.67
CA GLN A 22 -35.78 2.00 -3.12
C GLN A 22 -34.30 2.10 -3.54
N LEU A 23 -34.03 2.39 -4.81
CA LEU A 23 -32.66 2.60 -5.31
C LEU A 23 -31.97 3.81 -4.68
N LYS A 24 -32.69 4.91 -4.41
CA LYS A 24 -32.14 6.06 -3.68
C LYS A 24 -31.77 5.71 -2.25
N LEU A 25 -32.60 4.92 -1.56
CA LEU A 25 -32.31 4.43 -0.21
C LEU A 25 -31.06 3.57 -0.18
N VAL A 26 -30.92 2.64 -1.13
CA VAL A 26 -29.70 1.81 -1.27
C VAL A 26 -28.48 2.71 -1.47
N ALA A 27 -28.54 3.65 -2.41
CA ALA A 27 -27.42 4.57 -2.65
C ALA A 27 -27.04 5.39 -1.41
N TYR A 28 -28.05 5.87 -0.67
CA TYR A 28 -27.84 6.61 0.57
C TYR A 28 -27.19 5.76 1.67
N ILE A 29 -27.66 4.52 1.86
CA ILE A 29 -27.09 3.58 2.83
C ILE A 29 -25.66 3.21 2.43
N SER A 30 -25.42 2.86 1.17
CA SER A 30 -24.08 2.53 0.65
C SER A 30 -23.11 3.69 0.83
N LYS A 31 -23.54 4.94 0.61
CA LYS A 31 -22.73 6.13 0.86
C LYS A 31 -22.37 6.26 2.34
N ARG A 32 -23.34 6.15 3.25
CA ARG A 32 -23.08 6.18 4.69
C ARG A 32 -22.15 5.07 5.15
N LEU A 33 -22.30 3.86 4.60
CA LEU A 33 -21.42 2.73 4.88
C LEU A 33 -20.01 2.91 4.31
N SER A 34 -19.87 3.64 3.20
CA SER A 34 -18.57 3.96 2.60
C SER A 34 -17.84 5.08 3.35
N GLU A 35 -18.59 6.02 3.93
CA GLU A 35 -18.06 7.09 4.79
C GLU A 35 -17.68 6.58 6.19
N LEU A 36 -18.27 5.47 6.61
CA LEU A 36 -17.79 4.72 7.77
C LEU A 36 -16.42 4.15 7.41
N THR A 37 -15.36 4.81 7.89
CA THR A 37 -14.03 4.21 7.95
C THR A 37 -14.13 2.92 8.75
N LEU A 38 -14.23 1.80 8.04
CA LEU A 38 -14.12 0.49 8.64
C LEU A 38 -12.76 0.44 9.33
N PRO A 39 -12.71 0.00 10.60
CA PRO A 39 -11.43 -0.21 11.25
C PRO A 39 -10.63 -1.19 10.40
N GLU A 40 -9.42 -0.79 10.00
CA GLU A 40 -8.50 -1.62 9.24
C GLU A 40 -8.37 -2.96 9.97
N THR A 41 -8.61 -4.06 9.25
CA THR A 41 -8.47 -5.38 9.86
C THR A 41 -7.01 -5.58 10.27
N ALA A 42 -6.77 -6.41 11.29
CA ALA A 42 -5.40 -6.70 11.73
C ALA A 42 -4.53 -7.23 10.57
N GLU A 43 -5.12 -7.98 9.64
CA GLU A 43 -4.45 -8.49 8.45
C GLU A 43 -4.08 -7.38 7.44
N GLU A 44 -4.99 -6.45 7.17
CA GLU A 44 -4.73 -5.31 6.28
C GLU A 44 -3.63 -4.42 6.84
N TYR A 45 -3.67 -4.14 8.15
CA TYR A 45 -2.64 -3.39 8.83
C TYR A 45 -1.27 -4.09 8.72
N GLN A 46 -1.21 -5.40 8.97
CA GLN A 46 0.03 -6.18 8.82
C GLN A 46 0.55 -6.16 7.39
N ARG A 47 -0.33 -6.34 6.39
CA ARG A 47 0.05 -6.26 4.97
C ARG A 47 0.63 -4.89 4.62
N ARG A 48 0.00 -3.82 5.12
CA ARG A 48 0.47 -2.45 4.88
C ARG A 48 1.83 -2.18 5.52
N GLN A 49 2.02 -2.63 6.76
CA GLN A 49 3.31 -2.53 7.45
C GLN A 49 4.41 -3.30 6.71
N TYR A 50 4.11 -4.52 6.26
CA TYR A 50 5.03 -5.34 5.50
C TYR A 50 5.43 -4.68 4.18
N ARG A 51 4.45 -4.14 3.42
CA ARG A 51 4.71 -3.39 2.19
C ARG A 51 5.60 -2.18 2.43
N THR A 52 5.29 -1.39 3.47
CA THR A 52 6.09 -0.21 3.84
C THR A 52 7.53 -0.59 4.20
N ARG A 53 7.73 -1.74 4.85
CA ARG A 53 9.06 -2.26 5.17
C ARG A 53 9.83 -2.66 3.91
N ILE A 54 9.18 -3.33 2.96
CA ILE A 54 9.81 -3.69 1.68
C ILE A 54 10.20 -2.43 0.90
N GLU A 55 9.30 -1.47 0.77
CA GLU A 55 9.56 -0.22 0.03
C GLU A 55 10.78 0.52 0.60
N LYS A 56 10.89 0.60 1.93
CA LYS A 56 12.07 1.18 2.59
C LYS A 56 13.34 0.40 2.31
N PHE A 57 13.27 -0.94 2.35
CA PHE A 57 14.43 -1.79 2.07
C PHE A 57 14.92 -1.63 0.63
N LEU A 58 14.01 -1.66 -0.35
CA LEU A 58 14.36 -1.46 -1.76
C LEU A 58 14.99 -0.09 -1.99
N LYS A 59 14.42 0.96 -1.40
CA LYS A 59 15.00 2.31 -1.50
C LYS A 59 16.43 2.38 -0.95
N LEU A 60 16.70 1.76 0.20
CA LEU A 60 18.06 1.69 0.74
C LEU A 60 19.01 0.91 -0.17
N SER A 61 18.54 -0.18 -0.80
CA SER A 61 19.33 -0.92 -1.77
C SER A 61 19.66 -0.09 -3.01
N ASP A 62 18.70 0.69 -3.52
CA ASP A 62 18.90 1.57 -4.67
C ASP A 62 19.90 2.70 -4.35
N GLU A 63 19.79 3.30 -3.16
CA GLU A 63 20.74 4.32 -2.67
C GLU A 63 22.15 3.74 -2.56
N MET A 64 22.31 2.57 -1.95
CA MET A 64 23.60 1.87 -1.83
C MET A 64 24.19 1.51 -3.21
N ALA A 65 23.34 1.04 -4.14
CA ALA A 65 23.77 0.74 -5.50
C ALA A 65 24.26 2.00 -6.22
N ALA A 66 23.57 3.13 -6.07
CA ALA A 66 23.99 4.41 -6.64
C ALA A 66 25.32 4.90 -6.07
N GLU A 67 25.57 4.72 -4.77
CA GLU A 67 26.84 5.09 -4.11
C GLU A 67 28.01 4.20 -4.52
N THR A 68 27.74 2.94 -4.87
CA THR A 68 28.77 1.95 -5.22
C THR A 68 29.01 1.81 -6.72
N LEU A 69 28.19 2.47 -7.55
CA LEU A 69 28.38 2.62 -9.00
C LEU A 69 29.51 3.62 -9.29
N SER A 70 30.74 3.26 -8.88
CA SER A 70 31.95 3.81 -9.47
C SER A 70 32.29 3.01 -10.73
N GLU A 71 32.74 3.67 -11.79
CA GLU A 71 33.37 2.98 -12.93
C GLU A 71 34.65 2.32 -12.41
N VAL A 72 34.59 1.02 -12.11
CA VAL A 72 35.77 0.22 -11.81
C VAL A 72 36.37 -0.20 -13.15
N ASP A 73 37.34 0.56 -13.67
CA ASP A 73 38.17 0.07 -14.78
C ASP A 73 39.19 -0.93 -14.23
N SER A 74 38.73 -2.18 -14.13
CA SER A 74 39.56 -3.28 -13.65
C SER A 74 40.84 -3.45 -14.48
N ALA A 75 40.88 -3.00 -15.74
CA ALA A 75 42.07 -3.07 -16.56
C ALA A 75 43.10 -2.00 -16.15
N GLU A 76 42.65 -0.80 -15.79
CA GLU A 76 43.52 0.26 -15.25
C GLU A 76 44.05 -0.10 -13.87
N ASP A 77 43.21 -0.61 -12.97
CA ASP A 77 43.63 -1.04 -11.64
C ASP A 77 44.71 -2.14 -11.72
N ILE A 78 44.55 -3.10 -12.63
CA ILE A 78 45.55 -4.16 -12.86
C ILE A 78 46.84 -3.60 -13.47
N ARG A 79 46.77 -2.59 -14.36
CA ARG A 79 47.96 -1.91 -14.91
C ARG A 79 48.72 -1.21 -13.78
N GLN A 80 48.04 -0.43 -12.96
CA GLN A 80 48.64 0.29 -11.83
C GLN A 80 49.34 -0.66 -10.85
N ILE A 81 48.68 -1.76 -10.46
CA ILE A 81 49.28 -2.76 -9.55
C ILE A 81 50.55 -3.39 -10.14
N ARG A 82 50.59 -3.60 -11.47
CA ARG A 82 51.78 -4.14 -12.15
C ARG A 82 52.91 -3.12 -12.16
N GLU A 83 52.62 -1.87 -12.47
CA GLU A 83 53.61 -0.79 -12.50
C GLU A 83 54.22 -0.55 -11.11
N GLU A 84 53.39 -0.48 -10.07
CA GLU A 84 53.84 -0.34 -8.67
C GLU A 84 54.76 -1.48 -8.24
N ARG A 85 54.44 -2.74 -8.60
CA ARG A 85 55.33 -3.89 -8.33
C ARG A 85 56.66 -3.81 -9.06
N THR A 86 56.67 -3.27 -10.28
CA THR A 86 57.89 -3.17 -11.08
C THR A 86 58.79 -2.03 -10.59
N ALA A 87 58.21 -0.96 -10.04
CA ALA A 87 58.92 0.17 -9.46
C ALA A 87 59.55 -0.12 -8.08
N GLN A 88 59.12 -1.19 -7.40
CA GLN A 88 59.66 -1.64 -6.11
C GLN A 88 60.80 -2.68 -6.23
N LEU A 89 61.20 -3.03 -7.45
CA LEU A 89 62.32 -3.91 -7.79
C LEU A 89 63.54 -3.10 -8.25
#